data_AF-A0A1V3J7R0-F1
#
_entry.id   AF-A0A1V3J7R0-F1
#
_cell.length_a   1.000
_cell.length_b   1.000
_cell.length_c   1.000
_cell.angle_alpha   90.00
_cell.angle_beta   90.00
_cell.angle_gamma   90.00
#
_symmetry.space_group_name_H-M   'P 1'
#
loop_
_entity.id
_entity.type
_entity.pdbx_description
1 polymer ?
#
loop_
_entity_poly.entity_id
_entity_poly.type
_entity_poly.pdbx_seq_one_letter_code
_entity_poly.pdbx_strand_id
1 'polypeptide(L)'
;MKTFPLTERQTAYFLNIAKNSKSGFIGVTWYNPEQKWKAHIQHMGQNFNLGLFDNPVDAAIARDKKAMSLWGENAVTNDKLGLLSENDREIWIPDDIEKIKSQINQSLPKHLIYFGRLFFVQVSLSRERGLTFAEAMRQEPKLNSLSKKDRTKILMRLKQERFIIIDEQNKNSVDKNRVYSASYPPNQQLIKESEMTIKKDTSMTLQKQTSLENKSPEELLAMAEELKKLSEAKKQEIANGDVIRKTLRPLVLNAFQTKGKFERKLNELLDVSTELDNALNALRDAMK
;
A
#
# COMPACT_ATOMS: atom_id res chain seq x y z
N MET A 1 15.32 33.85 7.83
CA MET A 1 14.18 33.91 6.90
C MET A 1 13.72 32.49 6.56
N LYS A 2 13.14 31.76 7.52
CA LYS A 2 12.71 30.36 7.31
C LYS A 2 11.35 30.05 7.94
N THR A 3 10.75 31.04 8.60
CA THR A 3 9.44 30.96 9.25
C THR A 3 8.58 32.18 8.93
N PHE A 4 7.26 32.04 9.01
CA PHE A 4 6.26 33.10 8.96
C PHE A 4 6.17 33.87 10.31
N PRO A 5 5.64 35.12 10.31
CA PRO A 5 5.19 35.88 9.15
C PRO A 5 6.36 36.39 8.29
N LEU A 6 6.16 36.46 6.97
CA LEU A 6 7.13 37.03 6.04
C LEU A 6 6.76 38.48 5.71
N THR A 7 7.76 39.35 5.61
CA THR A 7 7.56 40.68 5.04
C THR A 7 7.33 40.59 3.52
N GLU A 8 6.74 41.62 2.90
CA GLU A 8 6.53 41.65 1.44
C GLU A 8 7.83 41.37 0.66
N ARG A 9 8.94 41.97 1.10
CA ARG A 9 10.27 41.74 0.50
C ARG A 9 10.72 40.28 0.63
N GLN A 10 10.44 39.63 1.75
CA GLN A 10 10.79 38.23 1.96
C GLN A 10 9.89 37.29 1.16
N THR A 11 8.59 37.57 1.08
CA THR A 11 7.65 36.83 0.24
C THR A 11 8.05 36.92 -1.23
N ALA A 12 8.30 38.13 -1.73
CA ALA A 12 8.77 38.36 -3.10
C ALA A 12 10.08 37.63 -3.40
N TYR A 13 11.00 37.56 -2.43
CA TYR A 13 12.24 36.79 -2.58
C TYR A 13 11.96 35.30 -2.83
N PHE A 14 11.11 34.66 -2.04
CA PHE A 14 10.78 33.24 -2.23
C PHE A 14 10.01 32.98 -3.52
N LEU A 15 9.04 33.85 -3.85
CA LEU A 15 8.27 33.73 -5.09
C LEU A 15 9.16 33.92 -6.33
N ASN A 16 10.14 34.82 -6.29
CA ASN A 16 11.10 34.98 -7.39
C ASN A 16 12.02 33.76 -7.52
N ILE A 17 12.43 33.12 -6.42
CA ILE A 17 13.18 31.86 -6.48
C ILE A 17 12.37 30.79 -7.18
N ALA A 18 11.11 30.61 -6.79
CA ALA A 18 10.19 29.65 -7.37
C ALA A 18 9.95 29.93 -8.86
N LYS A 19 9.66 31.20 -9.21
CA LYS A 19 9.42 31.64 -10.58
C LYS A 19 10.61 31.42 -11.51
N ASN A 20 11.83 31.61 -11.00
CA ASN A 20 13.07 31.43 -11.77
C ASN A 20 13.58 29.98 -11.77
N SER A 21 12.97 29.09 -10.98
CA SER A 21 13.30 27.67 -11.01
C SER A 21 12.51 26.97 -12.12
N LYS A 22 13.10 25.94 -12.72
CA LYS A 22 12.40 25.11 -13.71
C LYS A 22 11.18 24.37 -13.14
N SER A 23 11.14 24.20 -11.82
CA SER A 23 10.10 23.44 -11.13
C SER A 23 8.89 24.30 -10.75
N GLY A 24 9.05 25.63 -10.67
CA GLY A 24 8.02 26.49 -10.07
C GLY A 24 7.99 26.42 -8.53
N PHE A 25 8.93 25.69 -7.90
CA PHE A 25 8.96 25.45 -6.47
C PHE A 25 10.29 25.85 -5.84
N ILE A 26 10.26 26.25 -4.56
CA ILE A 26 11.47 26.50 -3.79
C ILE A 26 12.10 25.17 -3.34
N GLY A 27 13.43 25.07 -3.48
CA GLY A 27 14.17 23.87 -3.06
C GLY A 27 13.99 22.64 -3.95
N VAL A 28 13.45 22.82 -5.16
CA VAL A 28 13.29 21.74 -6.15
C VAL A 28 14.05 22.08 -7.42
N THR A 29 14.98 21.22 -7.82
CA THR A 29 15.82 21.42 -9.01
C THR A 29 15.83 20.18 -9.89
N TRP A 30 16.01 20.36 -11.20
CA TRP A 30 16.16 19.24 -12.12
C TRP A 30 17.57 18.64 -12.01
N TYR A 31 17.65 17.32 -11.84
CA TYR A 31 18.92 16.58 -11.76
C TYR A 31 19.14 15.76 -13.03
N ASN A 32 19.99 16.30 -13.91
CA ASN A 32 20.24 15.74 -15.24
C ASN A 32 20.68 14.26 -15.24
N PRO A 33 21.59 13.78 -14.36
CA PRO A 33 22.10 12.41 -14.44
C PRO A 33 21.04 11.32 -14.30
N GLU A 34 20.05 11.53 -13.43
CA GLU A 34 18.94 10.58 -13.23
C GLU A 34 17.64 11.02 -13.90
N GLN A 35 17.64 12.18 -14.57
CA GLN A 35 16.44 12.78 -15.16
C GLN A 35 15.26 12.84 -14.18
N LYS A 36 15.55 13.29 -12.95
CA LYS A 36 14.58 13.39 -11.85
C LYS A 36 14.63 14.75 -11.18
N TRP A 37 13.55 15.10 -10.49
CA TRP A 37 13.46 16.28 -9.64
C TRP A 37 14.09 16.03 -8.28
N LYS A 38 15.09 16.84 -7.94
CA LYS A 38 15.80 16.77 -6.67
C LYS A 38 15.21 17.76 -5.68
N ALA A 39 14.73 17.24 -4.56
CA ALA A 39 14.36 18.06 -3.42
C ALA A 39 15.57 18.28 -2.52
N HIS A 40 15.80 19.52 -2.09
CA HIS A 40 16.86 19.86 -1.16
C HIS A 40 16.47 21.03 -0.26
N ILE A 41 17.10 21.09 0.92
CA ILE A 41 16.89 22.18 1.86
C ILE A 41 18.16 22.46 2.65
N GLN A 42 18.45 23.73 2.90
CA GLN A 42 19.61 24.14 3.69
C GLN A 42 19.19 24.50 5.11
N HIS A 43 19.90 23.95 6.10
CA HIS A 43 19.71 24.25 7.51
C HIS A 43 21.07 24.31 8.22
N MET A 44 21.31 25.39 8.97
CA MET A 44 22.58 25.63 9.68
C MET A 44 23.84 25.46 8.81
N GLY A 45 23.79 25.94 7.56
CA GLY A 45 24.90 25.81 6.60
C GLY A 45 25.01 24.46 5.90
N GLN A 46 24.33 23.42 6.38
CA GLN A 46 24.32 22.09 5.78
C GLN A 46 23.20 21.94 4.74
N ASN A 47 23.54 21.38 3.58
CA ASN A 47 22.58 21.02 2.54
C ASN A 47 22.06 19.60 2.74
N PHE A 48 20.76 19.47 2.95
CA PHE A 48 20.05 18.19 3.05
C PHE A 48 19.46 17.85 1.69
N ASN A 49 19.89 16.74 1.09
CA ASN A 49 19.25 16.16 -0.09
C ASN A 49 18.10 15.27 0.39
N LEU A 50 16.88 15.53 -0.10
CA LEU A 50 15.65 14.90 0.41
C LEU A 50 15.14 13.78 -0.49
N GLY A 51 15.81 13.55 -1.62
CA GLY A 51 15.50 12.50 -2.58
C GLY A 51 15.41 13.01 -4.01
N LEU A 52 15.18 12.05 -4.91
CA LEU A 52 14.93 12.25 -6.33
C LEU A 52 13.53 11.72 -6.66
N PHE A 53 12.76 12.51 -7.39
CA PHE A 53 11.34 12.32 -7.63
C PHE A 53 11.02 12.44 -9.12
N ASP A 54 10.01 11.72 -9.58
CA ASP A 54 9.60 11.77 -10.98
C ASP A 54 8.77 13.04 -11.29
N ASN A 55 8.08 13.59 -10.28
CA ASN A 55 7.26 14.80 -10.37
C ASN A 55 7.84 15.96 -9.51
N PRO A 56 7.88 17.21 -10.01
CA PRO A 56 8.34 18.36 -9.21
C PRO A 56 7.46 18.65 -7.98
N VAL A 57 6.17 18.31 -8.04
CA VAL A 57 5.21 18.47 -6.93
C VAL A 57 5.61 17.58 -5.75
N ASP A 58 5.94 16.31 -6.01
CA ASP A 58 6.38 15.38 -4.95
C ASP A 58 7.68 15.84 -4.27
N ALA A 59 8.60 16.39 -5.06
CA ALA A 59 9.83 16.98 -4.56
C ALA A 59 9.54 18.22 -3.68
N ALA A 60 8.58 19.07 -4.08
CA ALA A 60 8.16 20.25 -3.33
C ALA A 60 7.52 19.87 -1.98
N ILE A 61 6.68 18.83 -1.98
CA ILE A 61 6.05 18.26 -0.78
C ILE A 61 7.12 17.69 0.17
N ALA A 62 8.08 16.92 -0.35
CA ALA A 62 9.17 16.37 0.48
C ALA A 62 10.00 17.48 1.14
N ARG A 63 10.23 18.58 0.41
CA ARG A 63 10.90 19.77 0.92
C ARG A 63 10.09 20.48 2.00
N ASP A 64 8.79 20.61 1.84
CA ASP A 64 7.90 21.23 2.83
C ASP A 64 7.83 20.42 4.13
N LYS A 65 7.76 19.09 4.04
CA LYS A 65 7.84 18.19 5.22
C LYS A 65 9.13 18.41 6.00
N LYS A 66 10.26 18.48 5.30
CA LYS A 66 11.54 18.74 5.97
C LYS A 66 11.58 20.13 6.58
N ALA A 67 11.01 21.14 5.92
CA ALA A 67 10.92 22.49 6.46
C ALA A 67 10.13 22.54 7.77
N MET A 68 8.96 21.88 7.82
CA MET A 68 8.16 21.78 9.06
C MET A 68 8.89 21.01 10.16
N SER A 69 9.58 19.92 9.83
CA SER A 69 10.40 19.18 10.80
C SER A 69 11.55 20.01 11.39
N LEU A 70 12.09 20.99 10.64
CA LEU A 70 13.22 21.80 11.07
C LEU A 70 12.83 23.09 11.78
N TRP A 71 11.69 23.69 11.41
CA TRP A 71 11.29 25.03 11.89
C TRP A 71 9.87 25.08 12.46
N GLY A 72 9.22 23.93 12.62
CA GLY A 72 7.89 23.81 13.20
C GLY A 72 6.77 24.29 12.27
N GLU A 73 5.60 24.52 12.85
CA GLU A 73 4.38 24.90 12.14
C GLU A 73 4.56 26.18 11.31
N ASN A 74 5.35 27.14 11.79
CA ASN A 74 5.56 28.40 11.10
C ASN A 74 6.56 28.31 9.94
N ALA A 75 7.08 27.15 9.57
CA ALA A 75 8.03 27.02 8.46
C ALA A 75 7.52 27.64 7.15
N VAL A 76 8.44 28.25 6.39
CA VAL A 76 8.16 28.70 5.01
C VAL A 76 8.11 27.49 4.09
N THR A 77 6.92 27.19 3.57
CA THR A 77 6.61 26.05 2.70
C THR A 77 6.12 26.53 1.33
N ASN A 78 6.26 25.69 0.29
CA ASN A 78 5.65 25.92 -1.02
C ASN A 78 4.12 26.07 -0.89
N ASP A 79 3.48 25.27 -0.03
CA ASP A 79 2.04 25.36 0.25
C ASP A 79 1.61 26.74 0.77
N LYS A 80 2.25 27.23 1.84
CA LYS A 80 1.92 28.51 2.45
C LYS A 80 2.29 29.72 1.59
N LEU A 81 3.18 29.53 0.62
CA LEU A 81 3.49 30.52 -0.41
C LEU A 81 2.50 30.51 -1.57
N GLY A 82 1.52 29.59 -1.57
CA GLY A 82 0.55 29.45 -2.66
C GLY A 82 1.13 28.86 -3.95
N LEU A 83 2.30 28.19 -3.86
CA LEU A 83 2.95 27.59 -5.02
C LEU A 83 2.33 26.23 -5.39
N LEU A 84 1.69 25.55 -4.44
CA LEU A 84 0.94 24.32 -4.67
C LEU A 84 -0.54 24.64 -4.94
N SER A 85 -1.04 24.21 -6.10
CA SER A 85 -2.45 24.34 -6.48
C SER A 85 -3.36 23.43 -5.66
N GLU A 86 -4.67 23.67 -5.67
CA GLU A 86 -5.64 22.79 -4.99
C GLU A 86 -5.54 21.33 -5.49
N ASN A 87 -5.31 21.12 -6.78
CA ASN A 87 -5.09 19.80 -7.36
C ASN A 87 -3.77 19.15 -6.90
N ASP A 88 -2.73 19.96 -6.65
CA ASP A 88 -1.46 19.47 -6.08
C ASP A 88 -1.61 19.10 -4.59
N ARG A 89 -2.57 19.74 -3.89
CA ARG A 89 -2.93 19.44 -2.50
C ARG A 89 -3.77 18.17 -2.37
N GLU A 90 -4.51 17.76 -3.40
CA GLU A 90 -5.25 16.48 -3.39
C GLU A 90 -4.32 15.24 -3.44
N ILE A 91 -3.03 15.43 -3.79
CA ILE A 91 -1.95 14.42 -3.77
C ILE A 91 -1.33 14.27 -2.35
N TRP A 92 -1.86 15.00 -1.36
CA TRP A 92 -1.35 15.02 0.01
C TRP A 92 -1.85 13.84 0.86
N ILE A 93 -0.92 13.01 1.38
CA ILE A 93 -1.26 12.08 2.47
C ILE A 93 -1.58 12.88 3.74
N PRO A 94 -2.72 12.60 4.39
CA PRO A 94 -3.22 13.40 5.48
C PRO A 94 -2.32 13.40 6.72
N ASP A 95 -2.01 14.60 7.23
CA ASP A 95 -1.49 14.84 8.58
C ASP A 95 -2.53 14.54 9.67
N ASP A 96 -3.38 13.53 9.48
CA ASP A 96 -4.17 12.98 10.56
C ASP A 96 -4.45 11.49 10.32
N ILE A 97 -3.39 10.68 10.43
CA ILE A 97 -3.48 9.21 10.42
C ILE A 97 -4.58 8.75 11.39
N GLU A 98 -4.77 9.44 12.52
CA GLU A 98 -5.83 9.13 13.48
C GLU A 98 -7.23 9.49 12.96
N LYS A 99 -7.40 10.59 12.24
CA LYS A 99 -8.65 10.89 11.51
C LYS A 99 -8.94 9.87 10.42
N ILE A 100 -7.95 9.47 9.61
CA ILE A 100 -8.17 8.41 8.59
C ILE A 100 -8.53 7.09 9.27
N LYS A 101 -7.80 6.71 10.32
CA LYS A 101 -8.13 5.52 11.12
C LYS A 101 -9.55 5.63 11.66
N SER A 102 -9.95 6.80 12.17
CA SER A 102 -11.30 7.07 12.68
C SER A 102 -12.37 6.93 11.59
N GLN A 103 -12.13 7.48 10.39
CA GLN A 103 -13.05 7.35 9.27
C GLN A 103 -13.15 5.90 8.77
N ILE A 104 -12.03 5.18 8.70
CA ILE A 104 -12.03 3.74 8.41
C ILE A 104 -12.84 2.98 9.47
N ASN A 105 -12.65 3.29 10.76
CA ASN A 105 -13.40 2.69 11.86
C ASN A 105 -14.92 2.92 11.73
N GLN A 106 -15.33 4.11 11.30
CA GLN A 106 -16.74 4.46 11.08
C GLN A 106 -17.31 3.78 9.82
N SER A 107 -16.47 3.53 8.83
CA SER A 107 -16.91 2.92 7.56
C SER A 107 -17.09 1.40 7.66
N LEU A 108 -16.31 0.69 8.49
CA LEU A 108 -16.28 -0.77 8.52
C LEU A 108 -17.05 -1.37 9.72
N PRO A 109 -17.64 -2.57 9.56
CA PRO A 109 -18.17 -3.33 10.69
C PRO A 109 -17.10 -3.57 11.75
N LYS A 110 -17.46 -3.51 13.05
CA LYS A 110 -16.53 -3.61 14.19
C LYS A 110 -15.47 -4.71 14.05
N HIS A 111 -15.88 -5.91 13.62
CA HIS A 111 -14.98 -7.06 13.47
C HIS A 111 -13.98 -6.95 12.30
N LEU A 112 -14.21 -6.05 11.34
CA LEU A 112 -13.36 -5.82 10.16
C LEU A 112 -12.45 -4.61 10.28
N ILE A 113 -12.72 -3.72 11.24
CA ILE A 113 -11.96 -2.47 11.45
C ILE A 113 -10.46 -2.74 11.55
N TYR A 114 -10.06 -3.67 12.42
CA TYR A 114 -8.66 -4.01 12.64
C TYR A 114 -7.95 -4.40 11.33
N PHE A 115 -8.58 -5.28 10.56
CA PHE A 115 -8.02 -5.78 9.32
C PHE A 115 -8.07 -4.75 8.19
N GLY A 116 -9.12 -3.92 8.14
CA GLY A 116 -9.22 -2.81 7.19
C GLY A 116 -8.10 -1.79 7.40
N ARG A 117 -7.78 -1.46 8.65
CA ARG A 117 -6.64 -0.59 8.99
C ARG A 117 -5.31 -1.21 8.57
N LEU A 118 -5.07 -2.47 8.92
CA LEU A 118 -3.85 -3.18 8.54
C LEU A 118 -3.67 -3.20 7.02
N PHE A 119 -4.73 -3.55 6.29
CA PHE A 119 -4.69 -3.60 4.83
C PHE A 119 -4.46 -2.21 4.23
N PHE A 120 -5.15 -1.17 4.71
CA PHE A 120 -4.96 0.20 4.24
C PHE A 120 -3.52 0.70 4.43
N VAL A 121 -2.90 0.38 5.58
CA VAL A 121 -1.49 0.73 5.83
C VAL A 121 -0.58 0.05 4.81
N GLN A 122 -0.77 -1.25 4.54
CA GLN A 122 0.06 -1.96 3.57
C GLN A 122 -0.11 -1.45 2.13
N VAL A 123 -1.34 -1.14 1.72
CA VAL A 123 -1.62 -0.53 0.42
C VAL A 123 -0.96 0.85 0.32
N SER A 124 -1.03 1.65 1.38
CA SER A 124 -0.39 2.98 1.42
C SER A 124 1.14 2.91 1.34
N LEU A 125 1.75 1.88 1.95
CA LEU A 125 3.19 1.62 1.84
C LEU A 125 3.60 1.10 0.46
N SER A 126 2.69 0.44 -0.25
CA SER A 126 2.93 -0.15 -1.57
C SER A 126 2.87 0.86 -2.73
N ARG A 127 2.59 2.14 -2.43
CA ARG A 127 2.58 3.31 -3.35
C ARG A 127 2.08 2.94 -4.77
N GLU A 128 2.79 3.39 -5.80
CA GLU A 128 2.44 3.20 -7.22
C GLU A 128 2.60 1.76 -7.71
N ARG A 129 3.29 0.89 -6.95
CA ARG A 129 3.37 -0.55 -7.29
C ARG A 129 1.99 -1.20 -7.10
N GLY A 130 1.19 -0.70 -6.16
CA GLY A 130 -0.05 -1.34 -5.74
C GLY A 130 0.18 -2.69 -5.08
N LEU A 131 -0.86 -3.21 -4.45
CA LEU A 131 -0.81 -4.44 -3.69
C LEU A 131 -2.08 -5.25 -3.93
N THR A 132 -1.94 -6.53 -4.23
CA THR A 132 -3.08 -7.47 -4.19
C THR A 132 -3.37 -7.91 -2.75
N PHE A 133 -4.59 -8.31 -2.44
CA PHE A 133 -4.88 -8.84 -1.10
C PHE A 133 -4.06 -10.11 -0.80
N ALA A 134 -3.75 -10.90 -1.83
CA ALA A 134 -2.87 -12.06 -1.72
C ALA A 134 -1.42 -11.69 -1.35
N GLU A 135 -0.91 -10.57 -1.85
CA GLU A 135 0.40 -10.04 -1.45
C GLU A 135 0.37 -9.49 -0.02
N ALA A 136 -0.69 -8.77 0.35
CA ALA A 136 -0.90 -8.26 1.70
C ALA A 136 -0.86 -9.40 2.75
N MET A 137 -1.57 -10.50 2.47
CA MET A 137 -1.60 -11.70 3.32
C MET A 137 -0.24 -12.41 3.47
N ARG A 138 0.66 -12.28 2.49
CA ARG A 138 2.03 -12.79 2.60
C ARG A 138 2.89 -11.93 3.54
N GLN A 139 2.61 -10.64 3.61
CA GLN A 139 3.34 -9.67 4.43
C GLN A 139 2.80 -9.61 5.86
N GLU A 140 1.48 -9.74 6.04
CA GLU A 140 0.83 -9.75 7.36
C GLU A 140 0.00 -11.03 7.53
N PRO A 141 0.55 -12.05 8.22
CA PRO A 141 -0.11 -13.34 8.38
C PRO A 141 -1.50 -13.26 9.04
N LYS A 142 -1.77 -12.24 9.87
CA LYS A 142 -3.08 -12.06 10.52
C LYS A 142 -4.22 -11.87 9.51
N LEU A 143 -3.94 -11.31 8.33
CA LEU A 143 -4.94 -11.14 7.27
C LEU A 143 -5.41 -12.48 6.67
N ASN A 144 -4.67 -13.58 6.84
CA ASN A 144 -5.07 -14.91 6.35
C ASN A 144 -6.32 -15.46 7.04
N SER A 145 -6.66 -14.93 8.22
CA SER A 145 -7.85 -15.33 8.97
C SER A 145 -9.17 -14.82 8.35
N LEU A 146 -9.10 -13.88 7.41
CA LEU A 146 -10.28 -13.30 6.77
C LEU A 146 -10.90 -14.22 5.72
N SER A 147 -12.23 -14.35 5.79
CA SER A 147 -13.01 -14.99 4.73
C SER A 147 -12.95 -14.18 3.43
N LYS A 148 -13.11 -14.83 2.27
CA LYS A 148 -13.19 -14.15 0.97
C LYS A 148 -14.30 -13.08 0.92
N LYS A 149 -15.43 -13.36 1.58
CA LYS A 149 -16.56 -12.43 1.70
C LYS A 149 -16.16 -11.17 2.47
N ASP A 150 -15.42 -11.31 3.57
CA ASP A 150 -15.01 -10.17 4.40
C ASP A 150 -13.89 -9.36 3.76
N ARG A 151 -12.95 -10.00 3.05
CA ARG A 151 -11.98 -9.30 2.19
C ARG A 151 -12.66 -8.41 1.17
N THR A 152 -13.68 -8.96 0.50
CA THR A 152 -14.48 -8.23 -0.49
C THR A 152 -15.20 -7.04 0.16
N LYS A 153 -15.80 -7.21 1.35
CA LYS A 153 -16.44 -6.09 2.09
C LYS A 153 -15.44 -4.98 2.42
N ILE A 154 -14.25 -5.34 2.91
CA ILE A 154 -13.20 -4.36 3.22
C ILE A 154 -12.84 -3.57 1.96
N LEU A 155 -12.55 -4.25 0.85
CA LEU A 155 -12.18 -3.62 -0.41
C LEU A 155 -13.29 -2.71 -0.95
N MET A 156 -14.54 -3.19 -0.98
CA MET A 156 -15.65 -2.41 -1.51
C MET A 156 -15.94 -1.18 -0.66
N ARG A 157 -15.86 -1.31 0.67
CA ARG A 157 -16.11 -0.18 1.57
C ARG A 157 -15.00 0.87 1.49
N LEU A 158 -13.73 0.45 1.50
CA LEU A 158 -12.61 1.36 1.35
C LEU A 158 -12.61 2.05 -0.03
N LYS A 159 -13.03 1.35 -1.10
CA LYS A 159 -13.21 1.94 -2.44
C LYS A 159 -14.33 2.97 -2.43
N GLN A 160 -15.48 2.65 -1.83
CA GLN A 160 -16.64 3.55 -1.76
C GLN A 160 -16.29 4.86 -1.04
N GLU A 161 -15.56 4.76 0.08
CA GLU A 161 -15.09 5.92 0.86
C GLU A 161 -13.86 6.60 0.23
N ARG A 162 -13.46 6.18 -0.98
CA ARG A 162 -12.35 6.73 -1.76
C ARG A 162 -10.99 6.68 -1.03
N PHE A 163 -10.78 5.71 -0.14
CA PHE A 163 -9.47 5.46 0.48
C PHE A 163 -8.54 4.68 -0.44
N ILE A 164 -9.09 3.85 -1.32
CA ILE A 164 -8.34 3.00 -2.25
C ILE A 164 -8.93 3.05 -3.66
N ILE A 165 -8.09 2.72 -4.63
CA ILE A 165 -8.47 2.51 -6.03
C ILE A 165 -8.18 1.04 -6.35
N ILE A 166 -9.11 0.38 -7.03
CA ILE A 166 -8.97 -1.03 -7.44
C ILE A 166 -8.89 -1.06 -8.97
N ASP A 167 -7.83 -1.67 -9.48
CA ASP A 167 -7.66 -1.91 -10.91
C ASP A 167 -8.37 -3.21 -11.30
N GLU A 168 -9.58 -3.11 -11.85
CA GLU A 168 -10.53 -4.20 -12.05
C GLU A 168 -10.22 -5.12 -13.25
N GLN A 169 -8.95 -5.39 -13.51
CA GLN A 169 -8.49 -6.29 -14.59
C GLN A 169 -9.07 -7.71 -14.45
N ASN A 170 -9.30 -8.18 -13.22
CA ASN A 170 -9.88 -9.49 -12.93
C ASN A 170 -11.33 -9.38 -12.45
N LYS A 171 -12.27 -9.47 -13.39
CA LYS A 171 -13.72 -9.46 -13.10
C LYS A 171 -14.20 -10.62 -12.22
N ASN A 172 -13.45 -11.73 -12.19
CA ASN A 172 -13.84 -12.95 -11.48
C ASN A 172 -13.31 -13.01 -10.03
N SER A 173 -12.40 -12.10 -9.64
CA SER A 173 -11.83 -12.11 -8.29
C SER A 173 -11.21 -10.77 -7.90
N VAL A 174 -11.91 -10.04 -7.01
CA VAL A 174 -11.42 -8.77 -6.43
C VAL A 174 -10.09 -8.93 -5.70
N ASP A 175 -9.85 -10.06 -5.03
CA ASP A 175 -8.62 -10.34 -4.28
C ASP A 175 -7.34 -10.36 -5.13
N LYS A 176 -7.48 -10.56 -6.46
CA LYS A 176 -6.38 -10.64 -7.42
C LYS A 176 -6.12 -9.32 -8.14
N ASN A 177 -7.02 -8.35 -7.99
CA ASN A 177 -6.85 -7.02 -8.56
C ASN A 177 -5.78 -6.25 -7.77
N ARG A 178 -5.00 -5.42 -8.48
CA ARG A 178 -4.09 -4.50 -7.80
C ARG A 178 -4.92 -3.42 -7.12
N VAL A 179 -4.58 -3.17 -5.86
CA VAL A 179 -5.18 -2.14 -5.05
C VAL A 179 -4.14 -1.07 -4.77
N TYR A 180 -4.53 0.18 -4.99
CA TYR A 180 -3.69 1.35 -4.82
C TYR A 180 -4.30 2.22 -3.73
N SER A 181 -3.45 2.94 -3.01
CA SER A 181 -3.95 3.99 -2.14
C SER A 181 -4.51 5.10 -3.04
N ALA A 182 -5.63 5.71 -2.65
CA ALA A 182 -6.16 6.85 -3.39
C ALA A 182 -5.17 8.03 -3.41
N SER A 183 -4.25 8.08 -2.43
CA SER A 183 -3.16 9.06 -2.38
C SER A 183 -1.97 8.71 -3.29
N TYR A 184 -1.91 7.49 -3.83
CA TYR A 184 -0.86 7.04 -4.76
C TYR A 184 -1.47 6.24 -5.93
N PRO A 185 -2.34 6.86 -6.76
CA PRO A 185 -2.88 6.20 -7.93
C PRO A 185 -1.76 5.88 -8.93
N PRO A 186 -1.86 4.78 -9.70
CA PRO A 186 -0.89 4.49 -10.74
C PRO A 186 -0.98 5.56 -11.85
N ASN A 187 0.17 6.02 -12.36
CA ASN A 187 0.21 6.91 -13.53
C ASN A 187 -0.57 6.27 -14.70
N GLN A 188 -1.38 7.05 -15.43
CA GLN A 188 -2.20 6.56 -16.56
C GLN A 188 -1.38 5.85 -17.66
N GLN A 189 -0.06 6.05 -17.69
CA GLN A 189 0.89 5.34 -18.56
C GLN A 189 1.14 3.88 -18.15
N LEU A 190 1.11 3.56 -16.85
CA LEU A 190 1.29 2.20 -16.31
C LEU A 190 0.12 1.27 -16.67
N ILE A 191 -1.09 1.81 -16.81
CA ILE A 191 -2.28 1.06 -17.24
C ILE A 191 -2.15 0.63 -18.72
N LYS A 192 -1.63 1.53 -19.57
CA LYS A 192 -1.29 1.21 -20.97
C LYS A 192 -0.10 0.27 -21.07
N GLU A 193 0.91 0.41 -20.21
CA GLU A 193 2.07 -0.48 -20.16
C GLU A 193 1.72 -1.88 -19.66
N SER A 194 0.76 -2.03 -18.72
CA SER A 194 0.25 -3.34 -18.29
C SER A 194 -0.58 -4.03 -19.37
N GLU A 195 -1.35 -3.28 -20.16
CA GLU A 195 -2.08 -3.81 -21.32
C GLU A 195 -1.13 -4.17 -22.49
N MET A 196 -0.02 -3.45 -22.65
CA MET A 196 1.01 -3.74 -23.64
C MET A 196 1.95 -4.88 -23.23
N THR A 197 2.23 -5.08 -21.93
CA THR A 197 3.06 -6.20 -21.44
C THR A 197 2.36 -7.54 -21.58
N ILE A 198 1.03 -7.60 -21.41
CA ILE A 198 0.25 -8.83 -21.69
C ILE A 198 0.37 -9.26 -23.17
N LYS A 199 0.54 -8.30 -24.10
CA LYS A 199 0.79 -8.59 -25.52
C LYS A 199 2.27 -8.84 -25.87
N LYS A 200 3.21 -8.32 -25.08
CA LYS A 200 4.66 -8.49 -25.29
C LYS A 200 5.26 -9.75 -24.63
N ASP A 201 4.65 -10.28 -23.58
CA ASP A 201 5.10 -11.52 -22.91
C ASP A 201 4.99 -12.77 -23.81
N THR A 202 4.23 -12.69 -24.91
CA THR A 202 4.21 -13.73 -25.94
C THR A 202 5.35 -13.58 -26.98
N SER A 203 6.10 -12.48 -26.97
CA SER A 203 7.05 -12.13 -28.04
C SER A 203 8.48 -11.80 -27.58
N MET A 204 8.78 -11.65 -26.29
CA MET A 204 10.12 -11.29 -25.81
C MET A 204 10.96 -12.49 -25.35
N THR A 205 11.22 -13.42 -26.27
CA THR A 205 12.27 -14.45 -26.12
C THR A 205 13.64 -13.96 -26.58
N LEU A 206 13.77 -12.75 -27.12
CA LEU A 206 15.02 -12.28 -27.74
C LEU A 206 15.29 -10.83 -27.35
N GLN A 207 16.12 -10.60 -26.33
CA GLN A 207 16.98 -9.41 -26.16
C GLN A 207 17.64 -9.43 -24.76
N LYS A 208 18.47 -10.46 -24.52
CA LYS A 208 19.39 -10.50 -23.38
C LYS A 208 20.83 -10.71 -23.88
N GLN A 209 21.17 -10.02 -24.96
CA GLN A 209 22.45 -10.15 -25.65
C GLN A 209 23.09 -8.77 -25.77
N THR A 210 23.54 -8.20 -24.65
CA THR A 210 24.40 -7.00 -24.62
C THR A 210 25.15 -6.85 -23.28
N SER A 211 25.52 -7.96 -22.62
CA SER A 211 26.34 -7.91 -21.38
C SER A 211 27.28 -9.10 -21.16
N LEU A 212 27.57 -9.84 -22.23
CA LEU A 212 28.45 -11.02 -22.17
C LEU A 212 29.84 -10.75 -22.79
N GLU A 213 30.01 -9.63 -23.50
CA GLU A 213 31.20 -9.34 -24.32
C GLU A 213 32.42 -8.89 -23.48
N ASN A 214 32.23 -8.53 -22.21
CA ASN A 214 33.28 -7.97 -21.34
C ASN A 214 33.63 -8.86 -20.13
N LYS A 215 33.22 -10.13 -20.09
CA LYS A 215 33.50 -11.05 -18.97
C LYS A 215 34.46 -12.15 -19.38
N SER A 216 35.33 -12.55 -18.46
CA SER A 216 36.28 -13.63 -18.74
C SER A 216 35.54 -14.97 -18.94
N PRO A 217 36.11 -15.93 -19.69
CA PRO A 217 35.51 -17.26 -19.85
C PRO A 217 35.23 -17.97 -18.51
N GLU A 218 36.07 -17.74 -17.50
CA GLU A 218 35.93 -18.30 -16.16
C GLU A 218 34.75 -17.68 -15.40
N GLU A 219 34.55 -16.37 -15.51
CA GLU A 219 33.41 -15.68 -14.90
C GLU A 219 32.08 -16.11 -15.51
N LEU A 220 32.06 -16.36 -16.82
CA LEU A 220 30.89 -16.88 -17.52
C LEU A 220 30.55 -18.31 -17.09
N LEU A 221 31.57 -19.16 -16.90
CA LEU A 221 31.39 -20.51 -16.39
C LEU A 221 30.85 -20.51 -14.96
N ALA A 222 31.45 -19.71 -14.07
CA ALA A 222 31.01 -19.59 -12.67
C ALA A 222 29.55 -19.11 -12.58
N MET A 223 29.17 -18.13 -13.41
CA MET A 223 27.80 -17.63 -13.46
C MET A 223 26.80 -18.68 -13.96
N ALA A 224 27.19 -19.50 -14.94
CA ALA A 224 26.36 -20.59 -15.44
C ALA A 224 26.13 -21.69 -14.38
N GLU A 225 27.18 -22.03 -13.62
CA GLU A 225 27.08 -22.98 -12.51
C GLU A 225 26.22 -22.45 -11.37
N GLU A 226 26.35 -21.17 -11.02
CA GLU A 226 25.55 -20.52 -9.98
C GLU A 226 24.06 -20.48 -10.37
N LEU A 227 23.76 -20.12 -11.62
CA LEU A 227 22.39 -20.15 -12.15
C LEU A 227 21.78 -21.55 -12.14
N LYS A 228 22.59 -22.58 -12.46
CA LYS A 228 22.15 -23.98 -12.41
C LYS A 228 21.80 -24.39 -10.98
N LYS A 229 22.69 -24.09 -10.01
CA LYS A 229 22.45 -24.34 -8.58
C LYS A 229 21.19 -23.62 -8.08
N LEU A 230 21.00 -22.36 -8.47
CA LEU A 230 19.82 -21.58 -8.09
C LEU A 230 18.52 -22.18 -8.66
N SER A 231 18.53 -22.62 -9.92
CA SER A 231 17.39 -23.30 -10.55
C SER A 231 17.04 -24.60 -9.83
N GLU A 232 18.03 -25.42 -9.48
CA GLU A 232 17.82 -26.67 -8.75
C GLU A 232 17.25 -26.43 -7.34
N ALA A 233 17.79 -25.45 -6.61
CA ALA A 233 17.27 -25.04 -5.30
C ALA A 233 15.81 -24.58 -5.39
N LYS A 234 15.46 -23.77 -6.40
CA LYS A 234 14.08 -23.31 -6.62
C LYS A 234 13.11 -24.45 -6.95
N LYS A 235 13.54 -25.46 -7.71
CA LYS A 235 12.74 -26.67 -7.97
C LYS A 235 12.45 -27.45 -6.69
N GLN A 236 13.44 -27.58 -5.81
CA GLN A 236 13.26 -28.25 -4.51
C GLN A 236 12.33 -27.48 -3.57
N GLU A 237 12.44 -26.14 -3.51
CA GLU A 237 11.52 -25.29 -2.74
C GLU A 237 10.06 -25.47 -3.19
N ILE A 238 9.82 -25.51 -4.50
CA ILE A 238 8.48 -25.72 -5.08
C ILE A 238 7.94 -27.11 -4.72
N ALA A 239 8.78 -28.15 -4.84
CA ALA A 239 8.41 -29.52 -4.51
C ALA A 239 8.06 -29.66 -3.01
N ASN A 240 8.89 -29.12 -2.13
CA ASN A 240 8.68 -29.16 -0.68
C ASN A 240 7.39 -28.42 -0.28
N GLY A 241 7.14 -27.24 -0.87
CA GLY A 241 5.89 -26.50 -0.64
C GLY A 241 4.63 -27.25 -1.10
N ASP A 242 4.71 -28.03 -2.17
CA ASP A 242 3.59 -28.85 -2.64
C ASP A 242 3.30 -30.04 -1.73
N VAL A 243 4.34 -30.71 -1.23
CA VAL A 243 4.22 -31.80 -0.25
C VAL A 243 3.57 -31.30 1.03
N ILE A 244 4.03 -30.17 1.59
CA ILE A 244 3.45 -29.58 2.80
C ILE A 244 1.96 -29.25 2.59
N ARG A 245 1.59 -28.68 1.43
CA ARG A 245 0.19 -28.37 1.12
C ARG A 245 -0.68 -29.61 1.02
N LYS A 246 -0.19 -30.69 0.40
CA LYS A 246 -0.92 -31.96 0.28
C LYS A 246 -1.14 -32.61 1.65
N THR A 247 -0.18 -32.53 2.55
CA THR A 247 -0.30 -33.08 3.91
C THR A 247 -1.22 -32.24 4.81
N LEU A 248 -1.14 -30.91 4.73
CA LEU A 248 -1.83 -30.04 5.68
C LEU A 248 -3.30 -29.78 5.32
N ARG A 249 -3.66 -29.74 4.03
CA ARG A 249 -5.03 -29.44 3.58
C ARG A 249 -6.09 -30.40 4.13
N PRO A 250 -5.90 -31.73 4.11
CA PRO A 250 -6.87 -32.67 4.69
C PRO A 250 -7.09 -32.45 6.19
N LEU A 251 -6.00 -32.19 6.93
CA LEU A 251 -6.06 -31.95 8.38
C LEU A 251 -6.82 -30.67 8.72
N VAL A 252 -6.53 -29.59 7.99
CA VAL A 252 -7.22 -28.31 8.12
C VAL A 252 -8.71 -28.47 7.81
N LEU A 253 -9.05 -29.19 6.73
CA LEU A 253 -10.44 -29.46 6.37
C LEU A 253 -11.19 -30.22 7.48
N ASN A 254 -10.57 -31.26 8.04
CA ASN A 254 -11.14 -32.03 9.14
C ASN A 254 -11.38 -31.16 10.40
N ALA A 255 -10.43 -30.29 10.73
CA ALA A 255 -10.57 -29.37 11.86
C ALA A 255 -11.77 -28.42 11.67
N PHE A 256 -11.94 -27.83 10.48
CA PHE A 256 -13.09 -26.96 10.19
C PHE A 256 -14.43 -27.71 10.22
N GLN A 257 -14.48 -28.92 9.68
CA GLN A 257 -15.68 -29.76 9.73
C GLN A 257 -16.07 -30.10 11.17
N THR A 258 -15.08 -30.43 12.00
CA THR A 258 -15.29 -30.73 13.42
C THR A 258 -15.77 -29.50 14.19
N LYS A 259 -15.17 -28.33 13.93
CA LYS A 259 -15.64 -27.05 14.50
C LYS A 259 -17.10 -26.77 14.16
N GLY A 260 -17.50 -26.92 12.89
CA GLY A 260 -18.88 -26.70 12.48
C GLY A 260 -19.88 -27.74 13.04
N LYS A 261 -19.43 -28.95 13.38
CA LYS A 261 -20.25 -29.92 14.14
C LYS A 261 -20.44 -29.45 15.59
N PHE A 262 -19.38 -28.98 16.23
CA PHE A 262 -19.42 -28.46 17.60
C PHE A 262 -20.34 -27.24 17.72
N GLU A 263 -20.23 -26.27 16.81
CA GLU A 263 -21.09 -25.07 16.80
C GLU A 263 -22.58 -25.41 16.72
N ARG A 264 -22.95 -26.40 15.88
CA ARG A 264 -24.35 -26.85 15.78
C ARG A 264 -24.86 -27.45 17.08
N LYS A 265 -24.05 -28.31 17.73
CA LYS A 265 -24.38 -28.92 19.03
C LYS A 265 -24.50 -27.87 20.14
N LEU A 266 -23.67 -26.83 20.10
CA LEU A 266 -23.75 -25.74 21.07
C LEU A 266 -25.06 -24.94 20.90
N ASN A 267 -25.46 -24.65 19.67
CA ASN A 267 -26.73 -23.95 19.41
C ASN A 267 -27.93 -24.79 19.86
N GLU A 268 -27.96 -26.09 19.56
CA GLU A 268 -28.99 -26.99 20.06
C GLU A 268 -29.11 -26.93 21.60
N LEU A 269 -27.97 -26.86 22.31
CA LEU A 269 -27.95 -26.78 23.77
C LEU A 269 -28.47 -25.42 24.29
N LEU A 270 -28.20 -24.32 23.59
CA LEU A 270 -28.75 -23.00 23.92
C LEU A 270 -30.27 -22.94 23.72
N ASP A 271 -30.78 -23.56 22.66
CA ASP A 271 -32.22 -23.63 22.40
C ASP A 271 -32.93 -24.39 23.52
N VAL A 272 -32.40 -25.55 23.91
CA VAL A 272 -32.91 -26.35 25.05
C VAL A 272 -32.84 -25.56 26.37
N SER A 273 -31.77 -24.81 26.60
CA SER A 273 -31.66 -23.94 27.78
C SER A 273 -32.76 -22.88 27.81
N THR A 274 -33.08 -22.29 26.65
CA THR A 274 -34.12 -21.26 26.53
C THR A 274 -35.51 -21.85 26.78
N GLU A 275 -35.78 -23.06 26.29
CA GLU A 275 -37.02 -23.79 26.59
C GLU A 275 -37.16 -24.08 28.08
N LEU A 276 -36.06 -24.48 28.75
CA LEU A 276 -36.04 -24.71 30.19
C LEU A 276 -36.36 -23.42 30.97
N ASP A 277 -35.71 -22.30 30.62
CA ASP A 277 -35.96 -21.00 31.27
C ASP A 277 -37.44 -20.57 31.11
N ASN A 278 -38.02 -20.75 29.93
CA ASN A 278 -39.43 -20.46 29.69
C ASN A 278 -40.35 -21.34 30.55
N ALA A 279 -40.08 -22.64 30.64
CA ALA A 279 -40.86 -23.56 31.47
C ALA A 279 -40.78 -23.22 32.96
N LEU A 280 -39.59 -22.86 33.46
CA LEU A 280 -39.38 -22.42 34.84
C LEU A 280 -40.13 -21.12 35.16
N ASN A 281 -40.12 -20.16 34.22
CA ASN A 281 -40.88 -18.91 34.37
C ASN A 281 -42.39 -19.16 34.41
N ALA A 282 -42.91 -20.00 33.51
CA ALA A 282 -44.32 -20.38 33.50
C ALA A 282 -44.73 -21.08 34.81
N LEU A 283 -43.89 -21.98 35.33
CA LEU A 283 -44.11 -22.62 36.63
C LEU A 283 -44.13 -21.60 37.77
N ARG A 284 -43.18 -20.65 37.79
CA ARG A 284 -43.13 -19.58 38.80
C ARG A 284 -44.39 -18.72 38.77
N ASP A 285 -44.92 -18.39 37.60
CA ASP A 285 -46.14 -17.57 37.49
C ASP A 285 -47.39 -18.34 37.90
N ALA A 286 -47.45 -19.66 37.68
CA ALA A 286 -48.54 -20.50 38.17
C ALA A 286 -48.56 -20.68 39.70
N MET A 287 -47.43 -20.42 40.38
CA MET A 287 -47.31 -20.51 41.84
C MET A 287 -47.60 -19.18 42.58
N LYS A 288 -47.90 -18.10 41.87
CA LYS A 288 -48.33 -16.81 42.44
C LYS A 288 -49.86 -16.73 42.53
#